data_AF-A0AAD2CJP4-F1
#
_entry.id   AF-A0AAD2CJP4-F1
#
_cell.length_a   1.000
_cell.length_b   1.000
_cell.length_c   1.000
_cell.angle_alpha   90.00
_cell.angle_beta   90.00
_cell.angle_gamma   90.00
#
_symmetry.space_group_name_H-M   'P 1'
#
loop_
_entity.id
_entity.type
_entity.pdbx_description
1 polymer ?
#
loop_
_entity_poly.entity_id
_entity_poly.type
_entity_poly.pdbx_seq_one_letter_code
_entity_poly.pdbx_strand_id
1 'polypeptide(L)'
;MNYASRGKHDPKAEQNNQHLKALFWVHFHRMPFKAIPKKLTVALMTRVAKISNYYPAKGGLSAYYSPHMIIHQQMVDASNEFVAEIGAHVHGYGHDTKNNVTARTIKGVYMGPTNDIQEGHHIYDLNTKYEARRAKIKVLPMTDQFIKIIEEDARLEGVTELRTYSKRNGKLILDGDLLEGVDPDGLWDENYVPVNKIERLSDVTNKGDCAIGCEMRRTDTNVYDCKRSVSSKDKSAAYESCR
;
A
#
# COMPACT_ATOMS: atom_id res chain seq x y z
N MET A 1 0.69 15.89 -31.50
CA MET A 1 0.04 15.92 -30.17
C MET A 1 -0.59 17.29 -30.00
N ASN A 2 -1.90 17.39 -29.82
CA ASN A 2 -2.58 18.68 -29.66
C ASN A 2 -2.59 19.03 -28.16
N TYR A 3 -1.83 20.05 -27.78
CA TYR A 3 -1.82 20.56 -26.41
C TYR A 3 -2.89 21.63 -26.23
N ALA A 4 -3.35 21.82 -25.00
CA ALA A 4 -4.21 22.95 -24.65
C ALA A 4 -3.48 24.27 -24.91
N SER A 5 -4.23 25.31 -25.31
CA SER A 5 -3.67 26.67 -25.46
C SER A 5 -3.07 27.13 -24.12
N ARG A 6 -2.04 27.99 -24.18
CA ARG A 6 -1.37 28.52 -22.97
C ARG A 6 -2.40 29.07 -21.97
N GLY A 7 -2.36 28.58 -20.73
CA GLY A 7 -3.28 28.99 -19.65
C GLY A 7 -4.64 28.26 -19.64
N LYS A 8 -4.91 27.37 -20.60
CA LYS A 8 -6.10 26.52 -20.57
C LYS A 8 -5.84 25.20 -19.86
N HIS A 9 -6.89 24.71 -19.21
CA HIS A 9 -6.92 23.42 -18.54
C HIS A 9 -6.77 22.26 -19.53
N ASP A 10 -5.96 21.25 -19.19
CA ASP A 10 -5.84 19.99 -19.94
C ASP A 10 -6.34 18.83 -19.06
N PRO A 11 -7.54 18.29 -19.34
CA PRO A 11 -8.14 17.20 -18.56
C PRO A 11 -7.25 15.95 -18.45
N LYS A 12 -6.40 15.68 -19.45
CA LYS A 12 -5.52 14.50 -19.41
C LYS A 12 -4.39 14.66 -18.40
N ALA A 13 -3.83 15.88 -18.32
CA ALA A 13 -2.80 16.19 -17.35
C ALA A 13 -3.35 16.16 -15.93
N GLU A 14 -4.58 16.65 -15.73
CA GLU A 14 -5.27 16.60 -14.44
C GLU A 14 -5.51 15.15 -13.99
N GLN A 15 -6.06 14.30 -14.85
CA GLN A 15 -6.31 12.89 -14.54
C GLN A 15 -5.03 12.16 -14.14
N ASN A 16 -3.92 12.42 -14.83
CA ASN A 16 -2.63 11.82 -14.48
C ASN A 16 -2.12 12.31 -13.11
N ASN A 17 -2.27 13.60 -12.81
CA ASN A 17 -1.88 14.14 -11.50
C ASN A 17 -2.72 13.53 -10.37
N GLN A 18 -4.03 13.36 -10.57
CA GLN A 18 -4.91 12.70 -9.61
C GLN A 18 -4.51 11.23 -9.40
N HIS A 19 -4.21 10.49 -10.48
CA HIS A 19 -3.73 9.11 -10.41
C HIS A 19 -2.42 8.99 -9.61
N LEU A 20 -1.43 9.85 -9.89
CA LEU A 20 -0.16 9.85 -9.16
C LEU A 20 -0.33 10.22 -7.68
N LYS A 21 -1.18 11.20 -7.36
CA LYS A 21 -1.52 11.55 -5.97
C LYS A 21 -2.15 10.36 -5.25
N ALA A 22 -3.14 9.71 -5.84
CA ALA A 22 -3.82 8.57 -5.23
C ALA A 22 -2.85 7.42 -4.95
N LEU A 23 -1.98 7.08 -5.90
CA LEU A 23 -0.96 6.06 -5.69
C LEU A 23 0.05 6.44 -4.60
N PHE A 24 0.48 7.70 -4.55
CA PHE A 24 1.34 8.20 -3.49
C PHE A 24 0.72 8.00 -2.10
N TRP A 25 -0.55 8.39 -1.93
CA TRP A 25 -1.30 8.17 -0.69
C TRP A 25 -1.39 6.69 -0.31
N VAL A 26 -1.72 5.82 -1.28
CA VAL A 26 -1.80 4.37 -1.04
C VAL A 26 -0.46 3.82 -0.53
N HIS A 27 0.65 4.19 -1.17
CA HIS A 27 1.96 3.74 -0.71
C HIS A 27 2.33 4.34 0.64
N PHE A 28 1.99 5.60 0.90
CA PHE A 28 2.23 6.24 2.18
C PHE A 28 1.51 5.53 3.33
N HIS A 29 0.21 5.29 3.18
CA HIS A 29 -0.61 4.64 4.22
C HIS A 29 -0.26 3.18 4.47
N ARG A 30 0.42 2.52 3.52
CA ARG A 30 0.95 1.16 3.72
C ARG A 30 2.20 1.13 4.61
N MET A 31 2.92 2.24 4.73
CA MET A 31 4.11 2.32 5.56
C MET A 31 3.75 2.61 7.03
N PRO A 32 4.53 2.08 8.00
CA PRO A 32 4.24 2.26 9.42
C PRO A 32 4.74 3.61 9.98
N PHE A 33 4.84 4.65 9.15
CA PHE A 33 5.37 5.96 9.55
C PHE A 33 4.26 6.99 9.59
N LYS A 34 4.21 7.82 10.64
CA LYS A 34 3.31 8.98 10.68
C LYS A 34 3.80 10.14 9.80
N ALA A 35 5.12 10.29 9.69
CA ALA A 35 5.78 11.32 8.90
C ALA A 35 7.05 10.77 8.25
N ILE A 36 7.37 11.29 7.07
CA ILE A 36 8.51 10.83 6.27
C ILE A 36 9.38 12.03 5.86
N PRO A 37 10.72 11.91 5.93
CA PRO A 37 11.64 12.93 5.42
C PRO A 37 11.36 13.32 3.96
N LYS A 38 11.71 14.56 3.59
CA LYS A 38 11.49 15.11 2.24
C LYS A 38 12.19 14.31 1.16
N LYS A 39 13.39 13.78 1.45
CA LYS A 39 14.14 12.93 0.51
C LYS A 39 13.40 11.63 0.19
N LEU A 40 12.86 10.98 1.21
CA LEU A 40 12.04 9.79 1.04
C LEU A 40 10.72 10.10 0.31
N THR A 41 10.13 11.27 0.56
CA THR A 41 8.93 11.74 -0.17
C THR A 41 9.19 11.89 -1.67
N VAL A 42 10.31 12.49 -2.06
CA VAL A 42 10.71 12.64 -3.48
C VAL A 42 10.98 11.27 -4.11
N ALA A 43 11.68 10.39 -3.40
CA ALA A 43 11.91 9.02 -3.86
C ALA A 43 10.59 8.26 -4.05
N LEU A 44 9.63 8.45 -3.15
CA LEU A 44 8.31 7.83 -3.24
C LEU A 44 7.54 8.28 -4.48
N MET A 45 7.45 9.58 -4.72
CA MET A 45 6.82 10.09 -5.94
C MET A 45 7.50 9.58 -7.21
N THR A 46 8.84 9.53 -7.20
CA THR A 46 9.63 9.03 -8.33
C THR A 46 9.34 7.55 -8.57
N ARG A 47 9.26 6.77 -7.50
CA ARG A 47 8.95 5.33 -7.54
C ARG A 47 7.55 5.07 -8.08
N VAL A 48 6.56 5.80 -7.59
CA VAL A 48 5.16 5.72 -8.04
C VAL A 48 5.04 6.03 -9.53
N ALA A 49 5.68 7.11 -9.99
CA ALA A 49 5.69 7.48 -11.40
C ALA A 49 6.36 6.41 -12.28
N LYS A 50 7.44 5.78 -11.79
CA LYS A 50 8.14 4.70 -12.49
C LYS A 50 7.26 3.44 -12.59
N ILE A 51 6.69 2.99 -11.46
CA ILE A 51 5.86 1.78 -11.38
C ILE A 51 4.60 1.91 -12.24
N SER A 52 3.99 3.10 -12.29
CA SER A 52 2.79 3.33 -13.12
C SER A 52 3.04 3.09 -14.62
N ASN A 53 4.29 3.05 -15.07
CA ASN A 53 4.67 2.83 -16.47
C ASN A 53 5.13 1.40 -16.77
N TYR A 54 5.13 0.48 -15.80
CA TYR A 54 5.58 -0.90 -16.00
C TYR A 54 4.53 -1.84 -16.58
N TYR A 55 3.26 -1.51 -16.45
CA TYR A 55 2.18 -2.33 -16.99
C TYR A 55 1.74 -1.79 -18.35
N PRO A 56 1.43 -2.66 -19.33
CA PRO A 56 0.86 -2.22 -20.59
C PRO A 56 -0.51 -1.57 -20.34
N ALA A 57 -0.70 -0.36 -20.85
CA ALA A 57 -1.95 0.36 -20.70
C ALA A 57 -3.05 -0.31 -21.53
N LYS A 58 -4.27 -0.38 -20.98
CA LYS A 58 -5.44 -0.90 -21.71
C LYS A 58 -5.73 0.01 -22.90
N GLY A 59 -5.73 -0.56 -24.11
CA GLY A 59 -5.88 0.21 -25.36
C GLY A 59 -4.66 1.08 -25.70
N GLY A 60 -3.50 0.80 -25.09
CA GLY A 60 -2.23 1.45 -25.41
C GLY A 60 -1.63 1.00 -26.75
N LEU A 61 -0.44 1.51 -27.05
CA LEU A 61 0.28 1.21 -28.30
C LEU A 61 0.61 -0.28 -28.49
N SER A 62 0.84 -1.00 -27.39
CA SER A 62 1.15 -2.42 -27.40
C SER A 62 0.35 -3.13 -26.30
N ALA A 63 -0.12 -4.33 -26.62
CA ALA A 63 -0.70 -5.24 -25.64
C ALA A 63 0.36 -5.95 -24.78
N TYR A 64 1.60 -6.02 -25.27
CA TYR A 64 2.68 -6.81 -24.67
C TYR A 64 3.75 -5.94 -24.00
N TYR A 65 4.12 -4.83 -24.63
CA TYR A 65 5.18 -3.96 -24.14
C TYR A 65 4.62 -2.81 -23.30
N SER A 66 5.24 -2.59 -22.14
CA SER A 66 4.88 -1.46 -21.28
C SER A 66 5.41 -0.14 -21.84
N PRO A 67 4.79 1.01 -21.47
CA PRO A 67 5.31 2.32 -21.85
C PRO A 67 6.79 2.50 -21.50
N HIS A 68 7.22 1.99 -20.34
CA HIS A 68 8.62 2.01 -19.94
C HIS A 68 9.52 1.26 -20.93
N MET A 69 9.13 0.04 -21.34
CA MET A 69 9.91 -0.76 -22.28
C MET A 69 9.98 -0.12 -23.68
N ILE A 70 8.90 0.50 -24.14
CA ILE A 70 8.86 1.14 -25.46
C ILE A 70 9.78 2.36 -25.49
N ILE A 71 9.78 3.18 -24.45
CA ILE A 71 10.54 4.43 -24.39
C ILE A 71 12.03 4.15 -24.11
N HIS A 72 12.32 3.32 -23.11
CA HIS A 72 13.70 3.05 -22.69
C HIS A 72 14.37 1.93 -23.47
N GLN A 73 13.60 1.17 -24.27
CA GLN A 73 14.08 0.00 -25.02
C GLN A 73 14.78 -1.04 -24.14
N GLN A 74 14.38 -1.11 -22.87
CA GLN A 74 14.93 -1.99 -21.85
C GLN A 74 13.82 -2.82 -21.25
N MET A 75 14.08 -4.10 -21.03
CA MET A 75 13.16 -4.97 -20.31
C MET A 75 13.22 -4.63 -18.81
N VAL A 76 12.07 -4.75 -18.14
CA VAL A 76 12.00 -4.51 -16.69
C VAL A 76 12.50 -5.76 -15.98
N ASP A 77 13.68 -5.67 -15.38
CA ASP A 77 14.26 -6.76 -14.60
C ASP A 77 13.59 -6.85 -13.23
N ALA A 78 12.60 -7.74 -13.11
CA ALA A 78 11.82 -7.89 -11.88
C ALA A 78 12.66 -8.24 -10.65
N SER A 79 13.78 -8.96 -10.85
CA SER A 79 14.71 -9.34 -9.78
C SER A 79 15.41 -8.15 -9.14
N ASN A 80 15.75 -7.13 -9.94
CA ASN A 80 16.38 -5.89 -9.45
C ASN A 80 15.31 -4.91 -8.96
N GLU A 81 14.22 -4.81 -9.73
CA GLU A 81 13.24 -3.76 -9.53
C GLU A 81 12.37 -3.99 -8.29
N PHE A 82 12.07 -5.25 -7.96
CA PHE A 82 11.16 -5.62 -6.88
C PHE A 82 11.84 -6.36 -5.71
N VAL A 83 13.11 -6.04 -5.43
CA VAL A 83 13.84 -6.62 -4.28
C VAL A 83 13.18 -6.29 -2.94
N ALA A 84 12.67 -5.07 -2.79
CA ALA A 84 12.02 -4.60 -1.58
C ALA A 84 10.96 -3.54 -1.91
N GLU A 85 9.98 -3.38 -1.02
CA GLU A 85 9.06 -2.25 -1.08
C GLU A 85 9.72 -0.97 -0.58
N ILE A 86 9.38 0.16 -1.18
CA ILE A 86 9.80 1.46 -0.69
C ILE A 86 9.30 1.66 0.75
N GLY A 87 10.15 2.20 1.63
CA GLY A 87 9.82 2.31 3.06
C GLY A 87 10.26 1.12 3.92
N ALA A 88 10.70 0.01 3.32
CA ALA A 88 11.14 -1.16 4.07
C ALA A 88 12.44 -0.91 4.86
N HIS A 89 12.58 -1.57 6.01
CA HIS A 89 13.83 -1.57 6.77
C HIS A 89 14.87 -2.40 6.01
N VAL A 90 16.01 -1.81 5.68
CA VAL A 90 17.05 -2.50 4.92
C VAL A 90 18.45 -2.30 5.47
N HIS A 91 19.26 -3.34 5.33
CA HIS A 91 20.71 -3.29 5.45
C HIS A 91 21.34 -3.44 4.07
N GLY A 92 22.03 -2.40 3.61
CA GLY A 92 22.77 -2.40 2.36
C GLY A 92 24.24 -2.75 2.54
N TYR A 93 24.76 -3.64 1.70
CA TYR A 93 26.16 -4.11 1.69
C TYR A 93 26.69 -4.27 0.26
N GLY A 94 27.97 -4.62 0.12
CA GLY A 94 28.62 -4.85 -1.19
C GLY A 94 29.44 -3.67 -1.73
N HIS A 95 30.19 -2.97 -0.87
CA HIS A 95 31.19 -1.99 -1.29
C HIS A 95 32.56 -2.66 -1.45
N ASP A 96 33.42 -2.14 -2.34
CA ASP A 96 34.81 -2.60 -2.51
C ASP A 96 35.59 -2.55 -1.20
N THR A 97 36.35 -3.60 -0.91
CA THR A 97 37.11 -3.72 0.33
C THR A 97 38.29 -2.74 0.34
N LYS A 98 38.12 -1.62 1.05
CA LYS A 98 39.23 -0.76 1.50
C LYS A 98 39.62 -1.15 2.94
N ASN A 99 40.91 -1.10 3.27
CA ASN A 99 41.46 -1.38 4.62
C ASN A 99 41.15 -0.25 5.62
N ASN A 100 39.88 0.08 5.81
CA ASN A 100 39.41 1.00 6.85
C ASN A 100 38.45 0.24 7.81
N VAL A 101 38.41 0.68 9.07
CA VAL A 101 37.64 0.09 10.19
C VAL A 101 36.17 0.56 10.18
N THR A 102 35.76 1.39 9.21
CA THR A 102 34.40 1.91 9.13
C THR A 102 33.35 0.82 8.90
N ALA A 103 32.16 1.00 9.48
CA ALA A 103 31.04 0.08 9.33
C ALA A 103 30.66 -0.05 7.84
N ARG A 104 30.73 -1.28 7.30
CA ARG A 104 30.54 -1.56 5.87
C ARG A 104 29.06 -1.65 5.46
N THR A 105 28.18 -1.85 6.44
CA THR A 105 26.74 -1.98 6.24
C THR A 105 26.06 -0.65 6.51
N ILE A 106 25.22 -0.21 5.57
CA ILE A 106 24.35 0.94 5.76
C ILE A 106 23.00 0.45 6.24
N LYS A 107 22.50 1.03 7.33
CA LYS A 107 21.15 0.76 7.84
C LYS A 107 20.24 1.91 7.42
N GLY A 108 19.10 1.60 6.86
CA GLY A 108 18.28 2.63 6.25
C GLY A 108 16.91 2.19 5.79
N VAL A 109 16.23 3.14 5.16
CA VAL A 109 14.96 2.92 4.46
C VAL A 109 15.25 2.68 2.98
N TYR A 110 14.61 1.68 2.39
CA TYR A 110 14.74 1.43 0.97
C TYR A 110 14.06 2.54 0.15
N MET A 111 14.79 3.12 -0.81
CA MET A 111 14.26 4.15 -1.73
C MET A 111 13.93 3.57 -3.11
N GLY A 112 14.66 2.56 -3.56
CA GLY A 112 14.45 1.94 -4.88
C GLY A 112 15.76 1.48 -5.53
N PRO A 113 15.67 0.82 -6.69
CA PRO A 113 16.83 0.45 -7.48
C PRO A 113 17.39 1.65 -8.26
N THR A 114 18.68 1.59 -8.59
CA THR A 114 19.35 2.53 -9.49
C THR A 114 19.07 2.13 -10.94
N ASN A 115 18.97 3.12 -11.84
CA ASN A 115 18.78 2.89 -13.28
C ASN A 115 20.11 2.64 -14.03
N ASP A 116 21.20 2.41 -13.30
CA ASP A 116 22.52 2.17 -13.88
C ASP A 116 22.65 0.71 -14.30
N ILE A 117 23.46 0.45 -15.33
CA ILE A 117 23.83 -0.91 -15.77
C ILE A 117 24.47 -1.69 -14.60
N GLN A 118 25.18 -0.97 -13.72
CA GLN A 118 25.69 -1.53 -12.48
C GLN A 118 24.55 -1.60 -11.46
N GLU A 119 23.84 -2.72 -11.48
CA GLU A 119 22.75 -3.11 -10.59
C GLU A 119 23.05 -2.72 -9.13
N GLY A 120 22.29 -1.75 -8.63
CA GLY A 120 22.48 -1.16 -7.33
C GLY A 120 21.19 -0.57 -6.80
N HIS A 121 21.21 -0.17 -5.54
CA HIS A 121 20.03 0.25 -4.82
C HIS A 121 20.30 1.50 -3.98
N HIS A 122 19.32 2.39 -3.99
CA HIS A 122 19.26 3.60 -3.22
C HIS A 122 18.64 3.32 -1.84
N ILE A 123 19.33 3.77 -0.81
CA ILE A 123 18.97 3.59 0.58
C ILE A 123 19.07 4.95 1.26
N TYR A 124 18.05 5.34 2.00
CA TYR A 124 18.12 6.47 2.92
C TYR A 124 18.87 6.03 4.17
N ASP A 125 20.12 6.47 4.32
CA ASP A 125 20.97 6.13 5.45
C ASP A 125 20.58 6.93 6.69
N LEU A 126 20.28 6.23 7.80
CA LEU A 126 19.85 6.86 9.05
C LEU A 126 20.93 7.77 9.66
N ASN A 127 22.21 7.45 9.46
CA ASN A 127 23.28 8.20 10.12
C ASN A 127 23.57 9.50 9.37
N THR A 128 23.71 9.41 8.06
CA THR A 128 24.02 10.58 7.23
C THR A 128 22.77 11.39 6.88
N LYS A 129 21.57 10.80 6.96
CA LYS A 129 20.29 11.38 6.52
C LYS A 129 20.26 11.71 5.03
N TYR A 130 21.15 11.07 4.27
CA TYR A 130 21.28 11.21 2.83
C TYR A 130 21.11 9.86 2.14
N GLU A 131 20.95 9.94 0.83
CA GLU A 131 20.86 8.79 -0.04
C GLU A 131 22.25 8.15 -0.23
N ALA A 132 22.32 6.85 0.00
CA ALA A 132 23.49 6.03 -0.21
C ALA A 132 23.20 4.89 -1.18
N ARG A 133 24.19 4.56 -2.03
CA ARG A 133 24.10 3.47 -3.00
C ARG A 133 24.77 2.20 -2.48
N ARG A 134 24.09 1.05 -2.62
CA ARG A 134 24.62 -0.29 -2.28
C ARG A 134 24.21 -1.33 -3.31
N ALA A 135 25.09 -2.28 -3.60
CA ALA A 135 24.86 -3.31 -4.61
C ALA A 135 23.87 -4.38 -4.15
N LYS A 136 23.93 -4.76 -2.86
CA LYS A 136 23.08 -5.82 -2.30
C LYS A 136 22.35 -5.30 -1.07
N ILE A 137 21.13 -5.78 -0.89
CA ILE A 137 20.26 -5.40 0.20
C ILE A 137 19.68 -6.63 0.89
N LYS A 138 19.54 -6.54 2.20
CA LYS A 138 18.75 -7.47 3.02
C LYS A 138 17.62 -6.69 3.71
N VAL A 139 16.39 -7.15 3.55
CA VAL A 139 15.21 -6.64 4.26
C VAL A 139 15.21 -7.16 5.69
N LEU A 140 14.85 -6.30 6.64
CA LEU A 140 14.73 -6.60 8.06
C LEU A 140 13.31 -6.33 8.55
N PRO A 141 12.89 -6.96 9.67
CA PRO A 141 11.63 -6.61 10.30
C PRO A 141 11.64 -5.15 10.77
N MET A 142 10.48 -4.49 10.68
CA MET A 142 10.35 -3.15 11.25
C MET A 142 10.46 -3.17 12.77
N THR A 143 11.17 -2.19 13.33
CA THR A 143 11.32 -2.03 14.77
C THR A 143 10.82 -0.65 15.20
N ASP A 144 10.24 -0.55 16.40
CA ASP A 144 9.70 0.71 16.92
C ASP A 144 10.78 1.80 17.03
N GLN A 145 12.03 1.41 17.32
CA GLN A 145 13.16 2.33 17.36
C GLN A 145 13.43 2.94 15.98
N PHE A 146 13.37 2.11 14.94
CA PHE A 146 13.59 2.57 13.57
C PHE A 146 12.48 3.54 13.13
N ILE A 147 11.23 3.24 13.45
CA ILE A 147 10.08 4.12 13.17
C ILE A 147 10.29 5.49 13.83
N LYS A 148 10.64 5.50 15.13
CA LYS A 148 10.89 6.74 15.87
C LYS A 148 12.01 7.58 15.26
N ILE A 149 13.11 6.97 14.82
CA ILE A 149 14.22 7.70 14.19
C ILE A 149 13.75 8.40 12.91
N ILE A 150 13.01 7.70 12.04
CA ILE A 150 12.52 8.28 10.79
C ILE A 150 11.52 9.42 11.05
N GLU A 151 10.63 9.26 12.03
CA GLU A 151 9.69 10.31 12.41
C GLU A 151 10.39 11.52 13.05
N GLU A 152 11.46 11.29 13.82
CA GLU A 152 12.30 12.36 14.36
C GLU A 152 13.05 13.11 13.24
N ASP A 153 13.58 12.38 12.25
CA ASP A 153 14.21 12.98 11.07
C ASP A 153 13.22 13.84 10.28
N ALA A 154 11.99 13.35 10.08
CA ALA A 154 10.92 14.13 9.46
C ALA A 154 10.61 15.39 10.27
N ARG A 155 10.51 15.27 11.61
CA ARG A 155 10.23 16.39 12.50
C ARG A 155 11.32 17.46 12.46
N LEU A 156 12.59 17.06 12.38
CA LEU A 156 13.73 17.97 12.23
C LEU A 156 13.68 18.75 10.91
N GLU A 157 13.16 18.13 9.85
CA GLU A 157 12.93 18.81 8.56
C GLU A 157 11.66 19.70 8.55
N GLY A 158 10.92 19.73 9.66
CA GLY A 158 9.66 20.47 9.82
C GLY A 158 8.43 19.75 9.25
N VAL A 159 8.51 18.43 9.06
CA VAL A 159 7.41 17.58 8.59
C VAL A 159 6.85 16.82 9.79
N THR A 160 5.68 17.24 10.28
CA THR A 160 5.00 16.59 11.41
C THR A 160 4.07 15.47 10.96
N GLU A 161 3.50 15.60 9.76
CA GLU A 161 2.61 14.64 9.11
C GLU A 161 2.59 14.92 7.61
N LEU A 162 1.99 14.02 6.82
CA LEU A 162 1.90 14.20 5.36
C LEU A 162 0.94 15.33 4.97
N ARG A 163 0.13 15.83 5.91
CA ARG A 163 -0.74 16.97 5.65
C ARG A 163 0.10 18.23 5.45
N THR A 164 -0.26 19.01 4.43
CA THR A 164 0.45 20.24 4.10
C THR A 164 -0.12 21.43 4.86
N TYR A 165 0.75 22.19 5.53
CA TYR A 165 0.37 23.39 6.27
C TYR A 165 0.91 24.64 5.57
N SER A 166 0.14 25.72 5.59
CA SER A 166 0.60 27.02 5.13
C SER A 166 1.74 27.51 6.03
N LYS A 167 2.94 27.68 5.46
CA LYS A 167 4.12 28.18 6.19
C LYS A 167 3.90 29.54 6.85
N ARG A 168 2.99 30.37 6.32
CA ARG A 168 2.70 31.72 6.84
C ARG A 168 1.68 31.73 7.98
N ASN A 169 0.66 30.88 7.87
CA ASN A 169 -0.53 30.97 8.74
C ASN A 169 -0.69 29.74 9.64
N GLY A 170 0.10 28.68 9.44
CA GLY A 170 -0.07 27.40 10.14
C GLY A 170 -1.37 26.66 9.82
N LYS A 171 -2.22 27.20 8.93
CA LYS A 171 -3.49 26.59 8.54
C LYS A 171 -3.24 25.40 7.63
N LEU A 172 -3.97 24.31 7.88
CA LEU A 172 -4.02 23.15 6.99
C LEU A 172 -4.47 23.59 5.59
N ILE A 173 -3.69 23.23 4.57
CA ILE A 173 -4.08 23.41 3.17
C ILE A 173 -4.96 22.22 2.83
N LEU A 174 -6.26 22.48 2.68
CA LEU A 174 -7.23 21.50 2.22
C LEU A 174 -7.11 21.34 0.71
N ASP A 175 -7.37 20.14 0.19
CA ASP A 175 -7.61 19.96 -1.24
C ASP A 175 -8.82 20.83 -1.65
N GLY A 176 -8.73 21.46 -2.82
CA GLY A 176 -9.75 22.42 -3.29
C GLY A 176 -11.16 21.83 -3.50
N ASP A 177 -11.28 20.50 -3.43
CA ASP A 177 -12.53 19.76 -3.51
C ASP A 177 -13.22 19.58 -2.14
N LEU A 178 -12.55 19.93 -1.02
CA LEU A 178 -13.18 19.98 0.30
C LEU A 178 -14.00 21.28 0.41
N LEU A 179 -15.32 21.13 0.50
CA LEU A 179 -16.26 22.24 0.75
C LEU A 179 -15.85 23.02 2.01
N GLU A 180 -15.76 24.35 1.90
CA GLU A 180 -15.51 25.22 3.06
C GLU A 180 -16.56 24.97 4.16
N GLY A 181 -16.09 24.65 5.37
CA GLY A 181 -16.95 24.38 6.53
C GLY A 181 -17.10 22.91 6.90
N VAL A 182 -16.54 21.98 6.12
CA VAL A 182 -16.43 20.56 6.51
C VAL A 182 -15.11 20.34 7.25
N ASP A 183 -15.18 19.87 8.50
CA ASP A 183 -14.00 19.49 9.27
C ASP A 183 -13.34 18.25 8.62
N PRO A 184 -12.09 18.34 8.14
CA PRO A 184 -11.38 17.20 7.57
C PRO A 184 -11.23 16.04 8.55
N ASP A 185 -11.20 16.33 9.85
CA ASP A 185 -11.04 15.34 10.91
C ASP A 185 -12.37 14.60 11.21
N GLY A 186 -13.51 15.16 10.83
CA GLY A 186 -14.83 14.52 10.95
C GLY A 186 -15.19 13.58 9.79
N LEU A 187 -14.42 13.58 8.70
CA LEU A 187 -14.67 12.71 7.53
C LEU A 187 -14.08 11.29 7.71
N TRP A 188 -13.05 11.18 8.55
CA TRP A 188 -12.41 9.92 8.93
C TRP A 188 -12.99 9.46 10.26
N ASP A 189 -14.28 9.11 10.25
CA ASP A 189 -14.96 8.63 11.44
C ASP A 189 -14.27 7.35 11.94
N GLU A 190 -13.68 7.41 13.14
CA GLU A 190 -13.12 6.26 13.86
C GLU A 190 -14.18 5.17 14.16
N ASN A 191 -15.45 5.45 13.83
CA ASN A 191 -16.61 4.59 14.07
C ASN A 191 -17.17 3.92 12.80
N TYR A 192 -16.38 3.68 11.75
CA TYR A 192 -16.84 2.81 10.66
C TYR A 192 -17.02 1.37 11.17
N VAL A 193 -18.24 1.05 11.58
CA VAL A 193 -18.69 -0.33 11.84
C VAL A 193 -19.19 -0.90 10.52
N PRO A 194 -18.52 -1.90 9.92
CA PRO A 194 -18.98 -2.48 8.67
C PRO A 194 -20.39 -3.05 8.84
N VAL A 195 -21.25 -2.75 7.87
CA VAL A 195 -22.71 -3.05 7.86
C VAL A 195 -23.06 -4.53 8.06
N ASN A 196 -22.09 -5.44 8.01
CA ASN A 196 -22.29 -6.88 8.18
C ASN A 196 -22.37 -7.37 9.64
N LYS A 197 -22.58 -6.49 10.63
CA LYS A 197 -22.80 -6.89 12.03
C LYS A 197 -24.18 -6.53 12.58
N ILE A 198 -25.09 -6.06 11.73
CA ILE A 198 -26.51 -5.89 12.07
C ILE A 198 -27.27 -7.05 11.41
N GLU A 199 -27.12 -8.26 11.97
CA GLU A 199 -28.09 -9.35 11.88
C GLU A 199 -27.62 -10.53 12.75
N ARG A 200 -28.07 -10.48 14.02
CA ARG A 200 -28.53 -11.61 14.87
C ARG A 200 -28.64 -11.14 16.32
N LEU A 201 -29.44 -10.09 16.53
CA LEU A 201 -29.89 -9.69 17.87
C LEU A 201 -31.42 -9.54 17.95
N SER A 202 -32.15 -10.16 17.01
CA SER A 202 -33.61 -10.24 17.03
C SER A 202 -34.15 -11.63 17.40
N ASP A 203 -33.30 -12.66 17.54
CA ASP A 203 -33.75 -14.03 17.86
C ASP A 203 -33.68 -14.34 19.37
N VAL A 204 -33.80 -13.33 20.22
CA VAL A 204 -34.01 -13.52 21.67
C VAL A 204 -35.39 -13.01 22.05
N THR A 205 -36.42 -13.65 21.54
CA THR A 205 -37.70 -13.89 22.23
C THR A 205 -38.53 -14.86 21.39
N ASN A 206 -38.28 -16.15 21.58
CA ASN A 206 -39.32 -17.17 21.63
C ASN A 206 -38.71 -18.41 22.30
N LYS A 207 -38.71 -18.39 23.63
CA LYS A 207 -38.72 -19.62 24.40
C LYS A 207 -40.04 -20.33 24.09
N GLY A 208 -39.94 -21.40 23.33
CA GLY A 208 -41.00 -22.37 23.08
C GLY A 208 -40.34 -23.68 22.68
N ASP A 209 -39.89 -24.42 23.70
CA ASP A 209 -39.73 -25.88 23.79
C ASP A 209 -39.33 -26.68 22.53
N CYS A 210 -38.14 -27.30 22.58
CA CYS A 210 -38.05 -28.76 22.54
C CYS A 210 -36.64 -29.23 22.88
N ALA A 211 -36.55 -30.08 23.91
CA ALA A 211 -35.36 -30.84 24.26
C ALA A 211 -34.97 -31.82 23.14
N ILE A 212 -33.68 -32.10 23.02
CA ILE A 212 -33.06 -33.44 22.91
C ILE A 212 -31.59 -33.22 22.48
N GLY A 213 -30.68 -33.70 23.32
CA GLY A 213 -29.24 -33.48 23.19
C GLY A 213 -28.62 -34.10 21.95
N CYS A 214 -27.59 -33.43 21.43
CA CYS A 214 -26.63 -34.03 20.52
C CYS A 214 -25.26 -33.36 20.71
N GLU A 215 -24.32 -34.05 21.36
CA GLU A 215 -22.91 -33.67 21.43
C GLU A 215 -22.25 -33.87 20.06
N MET A 216 -21.48 -32.88 19.60
CA MET A 216 -20.61 -33.04 18.42
C MET A 216 -19.24 -33.60 18.84
N ARG A 217 -18.89 -34.80 18.37
CA ARG A 217 -17.51 -35.33 18.42
C ARG A 217 -16.82 -35.07 17.07
N ARG A 218 -15.59 -34.55 17.09
CA ARG A 218 -14.76 -34.33 15.89
C ARG A 218 -14.19 -35.66 15.37
N THR A 219 -14.21 -35.86 14.05
CA THR A 219 -13.39 -36.87 13.36
C THR A 219 -12.64 -36.23 12.19
N ASP A 220 -11.44 -36.73 11.91
CA ASP A 220 -10.35 -36.09 11.13
C ASP A 220 -10.53 -36.05 9.60
N THR A 221 -11.76 -35.95 9.11
CA THR A 221 -12.02 -35.72 7.67
C THR A 221 -13.07 -34.63 7.50
N ASN A 222 -12.72 -33.56 6.78
CA ASN A 222 -13.55 -32.37 6.56
C ASN A 222 -14.72 -32.64 5.60
N VAL A 223 -15.69 -33.44 6.03
CA VAL A 223 -16.99 -33.60 5.37
C VAL A 223 -18.06 -33.64 6.46
N TYR A 224 -18.92 -32.62 6.51
CA TYR A 224 -20.08 -32.61 7.42
C TYR A 224 -21.15 -33.56 6.88
N ASP A 225 -21.18 -34.78 7.41
CA ASP A 225 -22.13 -35.81 7.01
C ASP A 225 -23.40 -35.69 7.88
N CYS A 226 -24.43 -35.00 7.36
CA CYS A 226 -25.72 -34.87 8.04
C CYS A 226 -26.57 -36.10 7.73
N LYS A 227 -26.43 -37.18 8.52
CA LYS A 227 -27.33 -38.33 8.42
C LYS A 227 -28.73 -37.95 8.87
N ARG A 228 -29.60 -37.62 7.90
CA ARG A 228 -31.04 -37.45 8.12
C ARG A 228 -31.72 -38.82 8.01
N SER A 229 -32.09 -39.42 9.13
CA SER A 229 -33.04 -40.54 9.16
C SER A 229 -34.45 -39.98 8.91
N VAL A 230 -34.93 -40.07 7.67
CA VAL A 230 -36.32 -39.73 7.34
C VAL A 230 -37.09 -41.01 7.01
N SER A 231 -38.16 -41.22 7.78
CA SER A 231 -39.17 -42.27 7.62
C SER A 231 -39.81 -42.26 6.22
N SER A 232 -40.16 -43.44 5.73
CA SER A 232 -40.60 -43.80 4.37
C SER A 232 -41.90 -43.16 3.82
N LYS A 233 -42.43 -42.07 4.37
CA LYS A 233 -43.76 -41.55 3.97
C LYS A 233 -43.84 -40.18 3.29
N ASP A 234 -42.76 -39.39 3.25
CA ASP A 234 -42.82 -38.01 2.70
C ASP A 234 -41.95 -37.79 1.45
N LYS A 235 -41.78 -38.82 0.60
CA LYS A 235 -40.98 -38.74 -0.64
C LYS A 235 -41.75 -38.28 -1.89
N SER A 236 -43.05 -37.97 -1.79
CA SER A 236 -43.89 -37.67 -2.97
C SER A 236 -44.32 -36.20 -3.13
N ALA A 237 -43.77 -35.26 -2.37
CA ALA A 237 -44.18 -33.85 -2.43
C ALA A 237 -43.05 -32.85 -2.78
N ALA A 238 -41.85 -33.31 -3.13
CA ALA A 238 -40.68 -32.45 -3.32
C ALA A 238 -40.09 -32.49 -4.76
N TYR A 239 -40.92 -32.74 -5.78
CA TYR A 239 -40.47 -32.76 -7.18
C TYR A 239 -41.19 -31.80 -8.13
N GLU A 240 -41.94 -30.80 -7.62
CA GLU A 240 -42.74 -29.89 -8.46
C GLU A 240 -42.52 -28.39 -8.23
N SER A 241 -41.37 -27.98 -7.67
CA SER A 241 -41.07 -26.55 -7.43
C SER A 241 -39.71 -26.08 -7.98
N CYS A 242 -39.10 -26.80 -8.92
CA CYS A 242 -37.97 -26.29 -9.70
C CYS A 242 -38.25 -26.43 -11.19
N ARG A 243 -39.03 -25.48 -11.71
CA ARG A 243 -38.92 -25.00 -13.09
C ARG A 243 -38.99 -23.49 -13.08
#